data_AF-A0A1Y1LUB4-F1
#
_entry.id   AF-A0A1Y1LUB4-F1
#
_cell.length_a   1.000
_cell.length_b   1.000
_cell.length_c   1.000
_cell.angle_alpha   90.00
_cell.angle_beta   90.00
_cell.angle_gamma   90.00
#
_symmetry.space_group_name_H-M   'P 1'
#
loop_
_entity.id
_entity.type
_entity.pdbx_description
1 polymer ?
#
loop_
_entity_poly.entity_id
_entity_poly.type
_entity_poly.pdbx_seq_one_letter_code
_entity_poly.pdbx_strand_id
1 'polypeptide(L)'
;KGDLDDGRGKARVNLFRHKHEIESGRTSSVGMEIMGFDSVGKVITSDTPGRKLSWEDIGKRSAKVITFSDLAGHEKYLRTTVFGLLSSSPNYCLLMVAAN
;
A
#
# COMPACT_ATOMS: atom_id res chain seq x y z
N LYS A 1 -8.67 -2.15 -13.68
CA LYS A 1 -8.02 -1.75 -12.40
C LYS A 1 -8.87 -0.63 -11.80
N GLY A 2 -9.63 -0.97 -10.76
CA GLY A 2 -10.81 -0.23 -10.28
C GLY A 2 -11.89 -1.18 -9.75
N ASP A 3 -11.72 -2.48 -10.00
CA ASP A 3 -12.58 -3.53 -9.47
C ASP A 3 -12.39 -3.65 -7.95
N LEU A 4 -13.50 -3.73 -7.23
CA LEU A 4 -13.50 -3.96 -5.80
C LEU A 4 -12.83 -5.31 -5.49
N ASP A 5 -12.20 -5.40 -4.32
CA ASP A 5 -11.75 -6.68 -3.80
C ASP A 5 -12.95 -7.62 -3.64
N ASP A 6 -12.75 -8.91 -3.90
CA ASP A 6 -13.80 -9.92 -3.78
C ASP A 6 -13.90 -10.53 -2.37
N GLY A 7 -13.19 -9.93 -1.39
CA GLY A 7 -13.04 -10.46 -0.04
C GLY A 7 -12.18 -11.73 0.04
N ARG A 8 -11.67 -12.22 -1.09
CA ARG A 8 -10.76 -13.38 -1.18
C ARG A 8 -9.34 -12.95 -1.54
N GLY A 9 -9.07 -11.64 -1.54
CA GLY A 9 -7.74 -11.09 -1.77
C GLY A 9 -7.40 -10.91 -3.25
N LYS A 10 -8.38 -10.82 -4.15
CA LYS A 10 -8.16 -10.48 -5.56
C LYS A 10 -7.37 -9.18 -5.73
N ALA A 11 -7.66 -8.16 -4.91
CA ALA A 11 -6.92 -6.91 -4.92
C ALA A 11 -5.49 -7.08 -4.39
N ARG A 12 -5.30 -7.94 -3.37
CA ARG A 12 -4.00 -8.22 -2.72
C ARG A 12 -2.94 -8.75 -3.69
N VAL A 13 -3.35 -9.50 -4.73
CA VAL A 13 -2.43 -10.00 -5.77
C VAL A 13 -1.67 -8.87 -6.47
N ASN A 14 -2.25 -7.67 -6.58
CA ASN A 14 -1.58 -6.52 -7.19
C ASN A 14 -0.44 -5.94 -6.33
N LEU A 15 -0.34 -6.34 -5.06
CA LEU A 15 0.69 -5.89 -4.12
C LEU A 15 1.85 -6.86 -4.02
N PHE A 16 1.67 -8.13 -4.44
CA PHE A 16 2.71 -9.14 -4.36
C PHE A 16 3.88 -8.85 -5.30
N ARG A 17 5.07 -9.03 -4.77
CA ARG A 17 6.36 -8.76 -5.41
C ARG A 17 7.16 -10.03 -5.65
N HIS A 18 6.90 -11.09 -4.88
CA HIS A 18 7.63 -12.34 -4.98
C HIS A 18 6.73 -13.52 -5.36
N LYS A 19 7.29 -14.49 -6.09
CA LYS A 19 6.57 -15.69 -6.56
C LYS A 19 5.89 -16.45 -5.42
N HIS A 20 6.57 -16.61 -4.28
CA HIS A 20 6.01 -17.30 -3.13
C HIS A 20 4.86 -16.54 -2.44
N GLU A 21 4.76 -15.21 -2.61
CA GLU A 21 3.62 -14.43 -2.11
C GLU A 21 2.37 -14.73 -2.93
N ILE A 22 2.52 -14.84 -4.26
CA ILE A 22 1.45 -15.24 -5.19
C ILE A 22 0.99 -16.68 -4.88
N GLU A 23 1.93 -17.60 -4.72
CA GLU A 23 1.62 -19.02 -4.45
C GLU A 23 0.98 -19.24 -3.07
N SER A 24 1.48 -18.56 -2.03
CA SER A 24 0.97 -18.74 -0.66
C SER A 24 -0.15 -17.79 -0.27
N GLY A 25 -0.41 -16.76 -1.07
CA GLY A 25 -1.38 -15.71 -0.76
C GLY A 25 -0.98 -14.80 0.40
N ARG A 26 0.31 -14.78 0.81
CA ARG A 26 0.80 -14.07 2.01
C ARG A 26 1.88 -13.06 1.63
N THR A 27 1.71 -11.81 2.04
CA THR A 27 2.75 -10.77 1.94
C THR A 27 3.95 -11.13 2.83
N SER A 28 5.15 -11.02 2.26
CA SER A 28 6.44 -11.35 2.88
C SER A 28 7.41 -10.18 2.92
N SER A 29 7.10 -9.11 2.19
CA SER A 29 7.94 -7.93 1.98
C SER A 29 7.27 -6.67 2.53
N VAL A 30 8.04 -5.58 2.64
CA VAL A 30 7.51 -4.25 2.97
C VAL A 30 7.18 -3.52 1.67
N GLY A 31 5.90 -3.23 1.46
CA GLY A 31 5.40 -2.38 0.39
C GLY A 31 5.37 -0.92 0.81
N MET A 32 5.59 -0.01 -0.14
CA MET A 32 5.39 1.43 0.08
C MET A 32 4.67 2.02 -1.13
N GLU A 33 3.71 2.89 -0.87
CA GLU A 33 3.01 3.71 -1.85
C GLU A 33 2.70 5.09 -1.25
N ILE A 34 2.50 6.09 -2.09
CA ILE A 34 2.13 7.44 -1.65
C ILE A 34 0.81 7.89 -2.27
N MET A 35 0.09 8.73 -1.52
CA MET A 35 -1.13 9.39 -1.98
C MET A 35 -1.02 10.89 -1.73
N GLY A 36 -1.21 11.66 -2.80
CA GLY A 36 -1.18 13.12 -2.77
C GLY A 36 -2.55 13.74 -2.60
N PHE A 37 -2.61 14.86 -1.87
CA PHE A 37 -3.79 15.71 -1.74
C PHE A 37 -3.43 17.16 -2.11
N ASP A 38 -4.31 17.83 -2.84
CA ASP A 38 -4.20 19.26 -3.12
C ASP A 38 -4.57 20.12 -1.89
N SER A 39 -4.51 21.45 -2.03
CA SER A 39 -4.79 22.40 -0.95
C SER A 39 -6.27 22.42 -0.52
N VAL A 40 -7.17 21.86 -1.31
CA VAL A 40 -8.61 21.73 -0.99
C VAL A 40 -8.98 20.32 -0.53
N GLY A 41 -8.00 19.42 -0.39
CA GLY A 41 -8.18 18.07 0.11
C GLY A 41 -8.64 17.05 -0.94
N LYS A 42 -8.56 17.35 -2.24
CA LYS A 42 -8.83 16.36 -3.30
C LYS A 42 -7.59 15.51 -3.58
N VAL A 43 -7.82 14.24 -3.89
CA VAL A 43 -6.75 13.30 -4.26
C VAL A 43 -6.15 13.68 -5.61
N ILE A 44 -4.82 13.73 -5.68
CA ILE A 44 -4.09 13.92 -6.93
C ILE A 44 -4.15 12.64 -7.76
N THR A 45 -4.80 12.69 -8.91
CA THR A 45 -4.90 11.59 -9.88
C THR A 45 -4.39 11.99 -11.25
N SER A 46 -4.15 11.03 -12.14
CA SER A 46 -3.83 11.34 -13.54
C SER A 46 -5.06 11.87 -14.27
N ASP A 47 -4.86 12.83 -15.16
CA ASP A 47 -5.89 13.35 -16.08
C ASP A 47 -6.30 12.29 -17.12
N THR A 48 -5.45 11.29 -17.36
CA THR A 48 -5.75 10.15 -18.23
C THR A 48 -6.29 8.98 -17.40
N PRO A 49 -7.53 8.52 -17.64
CA PRO A 49 -8.11 7.39 -16.91
C PRO A 49 -7.20 6.15 -16.95
N GLY A 50 -6.94 5.56 -15.78
CA GLY A 50 -6.15 4.33 -15.64
C GLY A 50 -4.63 4.53 -15.68
N ARG A 51 -4.12 5.73 -15.96
CA ARG A 51 -2.68 6.02 -15.87
C ARG A 51 -2.29 6.31 -14.43
N LYS A 52 -1.27 5.61 -13.92
CA LYS A 52 -0.65 5.94 -12.63
C LYS A 52 0.32 7.12 -12.80
N LEU A 53 0.31 8.02 -11.83
CA LEU A 53 1.32 9.08 -11.72
C LEU A 53 2.60 8.52 -11.10
N SER A 54 3.74 9.11 -11.47
CA SER A 54 4.99 8.86 -10.76
C SER A 54 4.95 9.48 -9.36
N TRP A 55 5.80 9.01 -8.45
CA TRP A 55 5.90 9.63 -7.13
C TRP A 55 6.38 11.09 -7.20
N GLU A 56 7.21 11.42 -8.19
CA GLU A 56 7.67 12.79 -8.42
C GLU A 56 6.50 13.71 -8.82
N ASP A 57 5.63 13.24 -9.73
CA ASP A 57 4.44 14.00 -10.14
C ASP A 57 3.49 14.22 -8.96
N ILE A 58 3.28 13.18 -8.15
CA ILE A 58 2.45 13.27 -6.94
C ILE A 58 3.06 14.29 -5.99
N GLY A 59 4.36 14.21 -5.70
CA GLY A 59 5.05 15.13 -4.81
C GLY A 59 4.96 16.59 -5.27
N LYS A 60 5.17 16.86 -6.56
CA LYS A 60 5.10 18.21 -7.13
C LYS A 60 3.70 18.83 -7.09
N ARG A 61 2.65 18.01 -7.24
CA ARG A 61 1.25 18.48 -7.33
C ARG A 61 0.55 18.53 -5.96
N SER A 62 1.14 17.95 -4.93
CA SER A 62 0.49 17.79 -3.62
C SER A 62 0.79 18.93 -2.67
N ALA A 63 -0.23 19.43 -1.97
CA ALA A 63 -0.07 20.22 -0.76
C ALA A 63 0.21 19.34 0.47
N LYS A 64 -0.27 18.09 0.45
CA LYS A 64 -0.03 17.08 1.49
C LYS A 64 0.17 15.70 0.86
N VAL A 65 1.16 14.96 1.35
CA VAL A 65 1.42 13.57 0.94
C VAL A 65 1.21 12.64 2.13
N ILE A 66 0.50 11.55 1.91
CA ILE A 66 0.36 10.44 2.87
C ILE A 66 1.12 9.23 2.32
N THR A 67 2.02 8.69 3.12
CA THR A 67 2.75 7.45 2.80
C THR A 67 2.03 6.27 3.45
N PHE A 68 1.83 5.21 2.68
CA PHE A 68 1.31 3.94 3.14
C PHE A 68 2.42 2.89 3.10
N SER A 69 2.58 2.16 4.20
CA SER A 69 3.49 1.03 4.30
C SER A 69 2.70 -0.25 4.50
N ASP A 70 2.74 -1.15 3.52
CA ASP A 70 2.14 -2.49 3.63
C ASP A 70 3.17 -3.44 4.24
N LEU A 71 2.80 -4.13 5.32
CA LEU A 71 3.71 -4.98 6.08
C LEU A 71 3.36 -6.46 5.89
N ALA A 72 4.35 -7.33 6.10
CA ALA A 72 4.11 -8.77 6.10
C ALA A 72 3.13 -9.17 7.22
N GLY A 73 2.19 -10.07 6.90
CA GLY A 73 1.12 -10.46 7.83
C GLY A 73 1.27 -11.85 8.46
N HIS A 74 2.18 -12.68 7.96
CA HIS A 74 2.39 -14.04 8.49
C HIS A 74 3.50 -14.06 9.54
N GLU A 75 3.32 -14.84 10.62
CA GLU A 75 4.29 -14.95 11.74
C GLU A 75 5.73 -15.26 11.30
N LYS A 76 5.91 -16.10 10.28
CA LYS A 76 7.22 -16.41 9.68
C LYS A 76 7.99 -15.17 9.19
N TYR A 77 7.28 -14.08 8.91
CA TYR A 77 7.82 -12.80 8.45
C TYR A 77 7.72 -11.70 9.52
N LEU A 78 7.48 -12.04 10.78
CA LEU A 78 7.35 -11.07 11.87
C LEU A 78 8.56 -10.13 11.97
N ARG A 79 9.78 -10.64 11.72
CA ARG A 79 10.99 -9.81 11.67
C ARG A 79 10.89 -8.73 10.60
N THR A 80 10.34 -9.05 9.42
CA THR A 80 10.11 -8.09 8.34
C THR A 80 9.06 -7.04 8.75
N THR A 81 7.99 -7.45 9.42
CA THR A 81 6.95 -6.54 9.94
C THR A 81 7.53 -5.55 10.95
N VAL A 82 8.28 -6.05 11.94
CA VAL A 82 8.94 -5.21 12.96
C VAL A 82 9.95 -4.26 12.31
N PHE A 83 10.77 -4.78 11.39
CA PHE A 83 11.70 -3.95 10.64
C PHE A 83 10.98 -2.83 9.89
N GLY A 84 9.95 -3.15 9.10
CA GLY A 84 9.21 -2.16 8.31
C GLY A 84 8.52 -1.10 9.17
N LEU A 85 7.97 -1.50 10.32
CA LEU A 85 7.34 -0.57 11.27
C LEU A 85 8.37 0.39 11.87
N LEU A 86 9.51 -0.13 12.34
CA LEU A 86 10.55 0.68 12.98
C LEU A 86 11.35 1.53 11.97
N SER A 87 11.57 1.02 10.76
CA SER A 87 12.34 1.73 9.73
C SER A 87 11.55 2.88 9.08
N SER A 88 10.22 2.79 9.04
CA SER A 88 9.36 3.83 8.47
C SER A 88 8.84 4.83 9.50
N SER A 89 8.89 4.50 10.80
CA SER A 89 8.43 5.36 11.92
C SER A 89 7.07 6.01 11.63
N PRO A 90 6.02 5.22 11.33
CA PRO A 90 4.75 5.77 10.88
C PRO A 90 4.03 6.53 12.00
N ASN A 91 3.32 7.60 11.64
CA ASN A 91 2.54 8.37 12.62
C ASN A 91 1.30 7.60 13.12
N TYR A 92 0.78 6.68 12.30
CA TYR A 92 -0.42 5.89 12.59
C TYR A 92 -0.23 4.44 12.13
N CYS A 93 -0.90 3.51 12.80
CA CYS A 93 -0.93 2.10 12.42
C CYS A 93 -2.37 1.67 12.14
N LEU A 94 -2.57 0.91 11.05
CA LEU A 94 -3.85 0.29 10.71
C LEU A 94 -3.77 -1.19 11.06
N LEU A 95 -4.52 -1.60 12.09
CA LEU A 95 -4.65 -3.00 12.46
C LEU A 95 -5.89 -3.59 11.81
N MET A 96 -5.71 -4.47 10.82
CA MET A 96 -6.82 -5.21 10.22
C MET A 96 -7.06 -6.51 10.99
N VAL A 97 -8.26 -6.66 11.53
CA VAL A 97 -8.72 -7.88 12.21
C VAL A 97 -9.77 -8.54 11.32
N ALA A 98 -9.53 -9.78 10.95
CA ALA A 98 -10.47 -10.53 10.13
C ALA A 98 -11.67 -10.98 10.99
N ALA A 99 -12.88 -10.84 10.44
CA ALA A 99 -14.15 -11.06 11.15
C ALA A 99 -14.76 -12.46 10.89
N ASN A 100 -13.92 -13.40 10.47
CA ASN A 100 -14.27 -14.78 10.12
C ASN A 100 -14.59 -15.66 11.33
#